data_AF-W1Q8E2-F1
#
_entry.id   AF-W1Q8E2-F1
#
_cell.length_a   1.000
_cell.length_b   1.000
_cell.length_c   1.000
_cell.angle_alpha   90.00
_cell.angle_beta   90.00
_cell.angle_gamma   90.00
#
_symmetry.space_group_name_H-M   'P 1'
#
loop_
_entity.id
_entity.type
_entity.pdbx_description
1 polymer ?
#
loop_
_entity_poly.entity_id
_entity_poly.type
_entity_poly.pdbx_seq_one_letter_code
_entity_poly.pdbx_strand_id
1 'polypeptide(L)'
;MLVMQAIKYPIFFFALFTSVLNALVISGKLDLPQESLADPARVWVSLSNETWSTRCRLDRRGEFSTIDLEPGNYSFVLRSLDFALSKTNFFRVEVNGDFEVFEVYPGIAATDNPVPLQNKLNFTSESIVIKSFADEDQTAGILKMIPFWGLFQQYPILGLVLAAMALIALLPTLISFIDPEFTQRALETRQLAKDENKAKRA
;
A
#
# COMPACT_ATOMS: atom_id res chain seq x y z
N MET A 1 -84.72 8.17 -18.82
CA MET A 1 -83.73 9.14 -19.33
C MET A 1 -82.66 9.30 -18.25
N LEU A 2 -81.42 8.87 -18.55
CA LEU A 2 -80.12 9.09 -17.84
C LEU A 2 -80.04 8.64 -16.36
N VAL A 3 -79.49 7.47 -16.02
CA VAL A 3 -78.07 7.03 -15.96
C VAL A 3 -77.20 7.82 -14.98
N MET A 4 -76.74 7.15 -13.92
CA MET A 4 -75.35 7.13 -13.39
C MET A 4 -75.30 6.17 -12.19
N GLN A 5 -75.03 4.88 -12.39
CA GLN A 5 -73.71 4.24 -12.43
C GLN A 5 -72.77 4.57 -11.25
N ALA A 6 -72.61 3.54 -10.40
CA ALA A 6 -71.35 2.97 -9.95
C ALA A 6 -70.41 3.82 -9.07
N ILE A 7 -70.37 3.50 -7.78
CA ILE A 7 -69.13 3.56 -7.00
C ILE A 7 -68.71 2.11 -6.77
N LYS A 8 -67.94 1.59 -7.73
CA LYS A 8 -67.52 0.18 -7.84
C LYS A 8 -66.07 -0.04 -7.40
N TYR A 9 -65.48 0.77 -6.52
CA TYR A 9 -64.05 0.62 -6.20
C TYR A 9 -63.65 1.01 -4.76
N PRO A 10 -63.98 0.24 -3.71
CA PRO A 10 -63.23 0.33 -2.45
C PRO A 10 -61.95 -0.52 -2.49
N ILE A 11 -61.83 -1.47 -3.42
CA ILE A 11 -60.73 -2.45 -3.45
C ILE A 11 -59.45 -1.88 -4.10
N PHE A 12 -59.57 -0.85 -4.96
CA PHE A 12 -58.41 -0.30 -5.68
C PHE A 12 -57.49 0.56 -4.80
N PHE A 13 -57.97 1.05 -3.65
CA PHE A 13 -57.15 1.87 -2.74
C PHE A 13 -56.34 1.05 -1.73
N PHE A 14 -56.64 -0.25 -1.56
CA PHE A 14 -55.93 -1.12 -0.60
C PHE A 14 -54.73 -1.85 -1.22
N ALA A 15 -54.60 -1.85 -2.56
CA ALA A 15 -53.48 -2.48 -3.27
C ALA A 15 -52.24 -1.57 -3.43
N LEU A 16 -52.28 -0.33 -2.91
CA LEU A 16 -51.18 0.63 -3.04
C LEU A 16 -50.20 0.63 -1.84
N PHE A 17 -50.38 -0.26 -0.86
CA PHE A 17 -49.75 -0.08 0.47
C PHE A 17 -48.82 -1.20 0.97
N THR A 18 -48.44 -2.19 0.16
CA THR A 18 -47.50 -3.23 0.63
C THR A 18 -46.56 -3.72 -0.47
N SER A 19 -45.82 -2.81 -1.11
CA SER A 19 -44.50 -3.17 -1.65
C SER A 19 -43.46 -2.44 -0.80
N VAL A 20 -43.33 -2.85 0.46
CA VAL A 20 -42.09 -2.60 1.18
C VAL A 20 -41.05 -3.44 0.44
N LEU A 21 -40.39 -2.83 -0.54
CA LEU A 21 -39.11 -3.33 -1.02
C LEU A 21 -38.24 -3.42 0.24
N ASN A 22 -38.07 -4.63 0.76
CA ASN A 22 -37.10 -4.88 1.82
C ASN A 22 -35.74 -4.56 1.21
N ALA A 23 -35.28 -3.33 1.43
CA ALA A 23 -33.96 -2.89 1.07
C ALA A 23 -32.97 -3.77 1.84
N LEU A 24 -32.31 -4.70 1.15
CA LEU A 24 -31.28 -5.51 1.78
C LEU A 24 -30.05 -4.62 2.00
N VAL A 25 -29.56 -4.62 3.23
CA VAL A 25 -28.32 -3.94 3.61
C VAL A 25 -27.20 -4.97 3.65
N ILE A 26 -26.20 -4.80 2.78
CA ILE A 26 -24.96 -5.57 2.87
C ILE A 26 -24.01 -4.80 3.79
N SER A 27 -23.51 -5.48 4.81
CA SER A 27 -22.50 -4.94 5.72
C SER A 27 -21.33 -5.91 5.87
N GLY A 28 -20.18 -5.35 6.23
CA GLY A 28 -18.97 -6.09 6.46
C GLY A 28 -17.99 -5.29 7.30
N LYS A 29 -16.95 -5.97 7.77
CA LYS A 29 -15.91 -5.38 8.60
C LYS A 29 -14.54 -5.85 8.16
N LEU A 30 -13.60 -4.93 8.14
CA LEU A 30 -12.19 -5.18 7.96
C LEU A 30 -11.46 -4.92 9.28
N ASP A 31 -10.99 -5.97 9.92
CA ASP A 31 -10.22 -5.86 11.16
C ASP A 31 -8.77 -5.52 10.83
N LEU A 32 -8.49 -4.21 10.73
CA LEU A 32 -7.15 -3.71 10.50
C LEU A 32 -6.32 -3.85 11.79
N PRO A 33 -5.05 -4.31 11.71
CA PRO A 33 -4.18 -4.33 12.88
C PRO A 33 -4.10 -2.93 13.50
N GLN A 34 -4.13 -2.80 14.83
CA GLN A 34 -4.16 -1.48 15.52
C GLN A 34 -2.95 -0.60 15.19
N GLU A 35 -1.84 -1.19 14.76
CA GLU A 35 -0.61 -0.50 14.33
C GLU A 35 -0.58 -0.20 12.82
N SER A 36 -1.64 -0.55 12.09
CA SER A 36 -1.76 -0.36 10.66
C SER A 36 -1.86 1.12 10.32
N LEU A 37 -0.88 1.63 9.56
CA LEU A 37 -0.90 2.94 8.89
C LEU A 37 -1.98 3.07 7.81
N ALA A 38 -2.90 2.10 7.68
CA ALA A 38 -3.96 2.12 6.68
C ALA A 38 -4.92 3.27 6.97
N ASP A 39 -4.77 4.36 6.22
CA ASP A 39 -5.70 5.47 6.21
C ASP A 39 -7.04 4.99 5.61
N PRO A 40 -8.17 5.05 6.35
CA PRO A 40 -9.48 4.69 5.82
C PRO A 40 -9.86 5.44 4.53
N ALA A 41 -9.27 6.62 4.27
CA ALA A 41 -9.48 7.36 3.03
C ALA A 41 -8.90 6.66 1.78
N ARG A 42 -7.90 5.78 1.97
CA ARG A 42 -7.19 5.04 0.92
C ARG A 42 -7.73 3.63 0.70
N VAL A 43 -8.81 3.28 1.40
CA VAL A 43 -9.54 2.02 1.30
C VAL A 43 -10.98 2.30 0.86
N TRP A 44 -11.46 1.55 -0.11
CA TRP A 44 -12.86 1.58 -0.50
C TRP A 44 -13.31 0.22 -0.99
N VAL A 45 -14.60 -0.02 -0.84
CA VAL A 45 -15.29 -1.17 -1.41
C VAL A 45 -16.12 -0.69 -2.58
N SER A 46 -16.15 -1.45 -3.66
CA SER A 46 -17.07 -1.23 -4.77
C SER A 46 -17.97 -2.44 -4.93
N LEU A 47 -19.26 -2.19 -5.08
CA LEU A 47 -20.27 -3.20 -5.37
C LEU A 47 -20.96 -2.79 -6.67
N SER A 48 -21.05 -3.70 -7.63
CA SER A 48 -21.64 -3.39 -8.94
C SER A 48 -22.24 -4.60 -9.61
N ASN A 49 -23.32 -4.41 -10.36
CA ASN A 49 -23.85 -5.36 -11.33
C ASN A 49 -23.84 -4.70 -12.73
N GLU A 50 -24.59 -5.24 -13.68
CA GLU A 50 -24.64 -4.71 -15.06
C GLU A 50 -25.29 -3.32 -15.18
N THR A 51 -26.20 -2.95 -14.26
CA THR A 51 -27.05 -1.77 -14.36
C THR A 51 -26.79 -0.73 -13.26
N TRP A 52 -26.09 -1.10 -12.20
CA TRP A 52 -25.91 -0.31 -10.99
C TRP A 52 -24.51 -0.51 -10.41
N SER A 53 -23.96 0.56 -9.85
CA SER A 53 -22.70 0.50 -9.12
C SER A 53 -22.68 1.50 -7.97
N THR A 54 -22.05 1.10 -6.88
CA THR A 54 -21.77 1.97 -5.74
C THR A 54 -20.34 1.81 -5.26
N ARG A 55 -19.88 2.82 -4.53
CA ARG A 55 -18.61 2.81 -3.83
C ARG A 55 -18.84 3.31 -2.41
N CYS A 56 -18.37 2.55 -1.43
CA CYS A 56 -18.43 2.92 -0.03
C CYS A 56 -17.02 2.98 0.56
N ARG A 57 -16.78 3.97 1.42
CA ARG A 57 -15.55 4.04 2.21
C ARG A 57 -15.77 3.30 3.52
N LEU A 58 -14.68 2.79 4.08
CA LEU A 58 -14.70 2.21 5.42
C LEU A 58 -14.71 3.33 6.46
N ASP A 59 -15.40 3.09 7.57
CA ASP A 59 -15.34 3.97 8.73
C ASP A 59 -14.00 3.79 9.49
N ARG A 60 -13.84 4.52 10.60
CA ARG A 60 -12.63 4.43 11.44
C ARG A 60 -12.48 3.08 12.16
N ARG A 61 -13.53 2.26 12.20
CA ARG A 61 -13.55 0.92 12.79
C ARG A 61 -13.38 -0.18 11.74
N GLY A 62 -13.19 0.20 10.47
CA GLY A 62 -13.10 -0.72 9.34
C GLY A 62 -14.45 -1.28 8.89
N GLU A 63 -15.56 -0.72 9.35
CA GLU A 63 -16.91 -1.14 9.00
C GLU A 63 -17.37 -0.44 7.72
N PHE A 64 -18.15 -1.15 6.91
CA PHE A 64 -18.81 -0.59 5.74
C PHE A 64 -20.21 -1.17 5.59
N SER A 65 -21.09 -0.38 4.98
CA SER A 65 -22.45 -0.81 4.65
C SER A 65 -22.91 -0.19 3.35
N THR A 66 -23.73 -0.91 2.60
CA THR A 66 -24.47 -0.42 1.44
C THR A 66 -25.94 -0.78 1.59
N ILE A 67 -26.82 0.14 1.20
CA ILE A 67 -28.28 0.02 1.33
C ILE A 67 -28.94 -0.18 -0.04
N ASP A 68 -30.22 -0.54 -0.03
CA ASP A 68 -31.12 -0.54 -1.18
C ASP A 68 -30.69 -1.44 -2.35
N LEU A 69 -30.25 -2.66 -2.04
CA LEU A 69 -29.90 -3.64 -3.08
C LEU A 69 -31.11 -4.44 -3.54
N GLU A 70 -31.33 -4.45 -4.85
CA GLU A 70 -32.27 -5.36 -5.50
C GLU A 70 -31.69 -6.79 -5.54
N PRO A 71 -32.55 -7.82 -5.54
CA PRO A 71 -32.10 -9.20 -5.76
C PRO A 71 -31.32 -9.36 -7.06
N GLY A 72 -30.20 -10.09 -7.01
CA GLY A 72 -29.33 -10.27 -8.17
C GLY A 72 -27.89 -10.63 -7.81
N ASN A 73 -27.05 -10.69 -8.84
CA ASN A 73 -25.63 -11.01 -8.71
C ASN A 73 -24.80 -9.73 -8.82
N TYR A 74 -23.93 -9.52 -7.83
CA TYR A 74 -23.07 -8.35 -7.75
C TYR A 74 -21.61 -8.77 -7.67
N SER A 75 -20.74 -7.99 -8.31
CA SER A 75 -19.30 -8.04 -8.09
C SER A 75 -18.95 -7.11 -6.93
N PHE A 76 -18.34 -7.67 -5.90
CA PHE A 76 -17.78 -6.94 -4.78
C PHE A 76 -16.25 -6.92 -4.91
N VAL A 77 -15.65 -5.74 -4.81
CA VAL A 77 -14.20 -5.57 -4.89
C VAL A 77 -13.72 -4.71 -3.75
N LEU A 78 -12.81 -5.25 -2.94
CA LEU A 78 -12.07 -4.49 -1.94
C LEU A 78 -10.85 -3.85 -2.60
N ARG A 79 -10.71 -2.54 -2.48
CA ARG A 79 -9.54 -1.82 -2.98
C ARG A 79 -8.88 -1.06 -1.86
N SER A 80 -7.58 -1.27 -1.73
CA SER A 80 -6.72 -0.54 -0.80
C SER A 80 -5.41 -0.21 -1.50
N LEU A 81 -4.91 0.99 -1.22
CA LEU A 81 -3.56 1.36 -1.64
C LEU A 81 -2.49 0.78 -0.73
N ASP A 82 -2.82 0.38 0.50
CA ASP A 82 -1.83 0.02 1.54
C ASP A 82 -1.73 -1.49 1.77
N PHE A 83 -2.78 -2.25 1.45
CA PHE A 83 -2.83 -3.69 1.67
C PHE A 83 -3.66 -4.40 0.61
N ALA A 84 -3.64 -5.72 0.66
CA ALA A 84 -4.53 -6.63 -0.07
C ALA A 84 -4.96 -7.77 0.86
N LEU A 85 -6.06 -8.44 0.53
CA LEU A 85 -6.38 -9.71 1.17
C LEU A 85 -5.47 -10.82 0.62
N SER A 86 -5.10 -11.77 1.47
CA SER A 86 -4.15 -12.84 1.17
C SER A 86 -4.63 -13.79 0.07
N LYS A 87 -5.94 -14.02 -0.03
CA LYS A 87 -6.54 -14.91 -1.04
C LYS A 87 -6.99 -14.17 -2.30
N THR A 88 -7.93 -13.24 -2.15
CA THR A 88 -8.48 -12.45 -3.26
C THR A 88 -9.12 -11.17 -2.74
N ASN A 89 -9.13 -10.14 -3.59
CA ASN A 89 -9.86 -8.90 -3.37
C ASN A 89 -11.19 -8.85 -4.14
N PHE A 90 -11.51 -9.89 -4.90
CA PHE A 90 -12.68 -9.97 -5.77
C PHE A 90 -13.64 -11.04 -5.27
N PHE A 91 -14.90 -10.69 -5.18
CA PHE A 91 -15.95 -11.55 -4.66
C PHE A 91 -17.21 -11.41 -5.51
N ARG A 92 -18.00 -12.48 -5.56
CA ARG A 92 -19.37 -12.46 -6.07
C ARG A 92 -20.31 -12.43 -4.87
N VAL A 93 -21.29 -11.54 -4.89
CA VAL A 93 -22.35 -11.48 -3.90
C VAL A 93 -23.67 -11.79 -4.57
N GLU A 94 -24.36 -12.80 -4.08
CA GLU A 94 -25.68 -13.18 -4.56
C GLU A 94 -26.72 -12.73 -3.55
N VAL A 95 -27.71 -11.98 -4.01
CA VAL A 95 -28.76 -11.38 -3.18
C VAL A 95 -30.10 -12.02 -3.54
N ASN A 96 -30.68 -12.79 -2.61
CA ASN A 96 -32.00 -13.40 -2.75
C ASN A 96 -32.67 -13.54 -1.36
N GLY A 97 -33.21 -12.45 -0.83
CA GLY A 97 -33.79 -12.38 0.52
C GLY A 97 -32.77 -12.29 1.66
N ASP A 98 -31.64 -13.00 1.56
CA ASP A 98 -30.37 -12.76 2.26
C ASP A 98 -29.25 -12.60 1.22
N PHE A 99 -28.01 -12.42 1.66
CA PHE A 99 -26.83 -12.40 0.80
C PHE A 99 -25.83 -13.51 1.13
N GLU A 100 -25.31 -14.12 0.08
CA GLU A 100 -24.21 -15.07 0.10
C GLU A 100 -23.01 -14.49 -0.64
N VAL A 101 -21.80 -14.84 -0.18
CA VAL A 101 -20.55 -14.29 -0.71
C VAL A 101 -19.65 -15.42 -1.16
N PHE A 102 -19.10 -15.29 -2.36
CA PHE A 102 -18.23 -16.29 -2.98
C PHE A 102 -16.89 -15.66 -3.37
N GLU A 103 -15.80 -16.37 -3.11
CA GLU A 103 -14.46 -15.95 -3.55
C GLU A 103 -14.35 -16.02 -5.08
N VAL A 104 -13.80 -14.98 -5.71
CA VAL A 104 -13.52 -14.95 -7.15
C VAL A 104 -12.03 -14.72 -7.37
N TYR A 105 -11.38 -15.59 -8.12
CA TYR A 105 -9.96 -15.48 -8.42
C TYR A 105 -9.76 -14.86 -9.80
N PRO A 106 -9.04 -13.72 -9.91
CA PRO A 106 -8.80 -13.09 -11.20
C PRO A 106 -8.02 -14.02 -12.13
N GLY A 107 -8.51 -14.21 -13.36
CA GLY A 107 -7.90 -15.09 -14.37
C GLY A 107 -8.38 -16.54 -14.37
N ILE A 108 -9.22 -16.94 -13.41
CA ILE A 108 -9.92 -18.23 -13.41
C ILE A 108 -11.36 -17.94 -13.87
N ALA A 109 -11.80 -18.59 -14.96
CA ALA A 109 -13.21 -18.54 -15.35
C ALA A 109 -14.06 -18.99 -14.15
N ALA A 110 -15.13 -18.25 -13.83
CA ALA A 110 -15.97 -18.54 -12.67
C ALA A 110 -16.26 -20.04 -12.61
N THR A 111 -15.63 -20.73 -11.66
CA THR A 111 -15.70 -22.19 -11.57
C THR A 111 -17.14 -22.58 -11.23
N ASP A 112 -17.63 -23.67 -11.83
CA ASP A 112 -18.97 -24.22 -11.56
C ASP A 112 -19.18 -24.56 -10.07
N ASN A 113 -18.10 -24.67 -9.29
CA ASN A 113 -18.11 -24.78 -7.84
C ASN A 113 -17.56 -23.48 -7.20
N PRO A 114 -18.41 -22.49 -6.88
CA PRO A 114 -17.98 -21.31 -6.16
C PRO A 114 -17.66 -21.68 -4.70
N VAL A 115 -16.58 -21.11 -4.14
CA VAL A 115 -16.22 -21.34 -2.73
C VAL A 115 -16.98 -20.34 -1.86
N PRO A 116 -17.97 -20.77 -1.05
CA PRO A 116 -18.71 -19.87 -0.18
C PRO A 116 -17.82 -19.37 0.96
N LEU A 117 -17.91 -18.08 1.24
CA LEU A 117 -17.15 -17.42 2.29
C LEU A 117 -17.91 -17.55 3.62
N GLN A 118 -17.42 -18.38 4.53
CA GLN A 118 -18.11 -18.71 5.80
C GLN A 118 -18.43 -17.47 6.66
N ASN A 119 -17.57 -16.46 6.65
CA ASN A 119 -17.74 -15.24 7.45
C ASN A 119 -18.33 -14.05 6.68
N LYS A 120 -18.98 -14.29 5.53
CA LYS A 120 -19.47 -13.24 4.62
C LYS A 120 -18.38 -12.18 4.40
N LEU A 121 -18.68 -10.89 4.47
CA LEU A 121 -17.70 -9.82 4.24
C LEU A 121 -16.92 -9.37 5.49
N ASN A 122 -16.67 -10.28 6.44
CA ASN A 122 -15.86 -10.00 7.62
C ASN A 122 -14.45 -10.59 7.45
N PHE A 123 -13.46 -9.70 7.37
CA PHE A 123 -12.06 -10.04 7.14
C PHE A 123 -11.24 -9.74 8.40
N THR A 124 -10.48 -10.73 8.87
CA THR A 124 -9.62 -10.61 10.05
C THR A 124 -8.23 -10.10 9.67
N SER A 125 -7.47 -9.56 10.63
CA SER A 125 -6.10 -9.10 10.40
C SER A 125 -5.18 -10.17 9.81
N GLU A 126 -5.40 -11.44 10.12
CA GLU A 126 -4.66 -12.59 9.57
C GLU A 126 -4.84 -12.76 8.05
N SER A 127 -5.95 -12.26 7.51
CA SER A 127 -6.24 -12.31 6.08
C SER A 127 -5.68 -11.12 5.30
N ILE A 128 -5.03 -10.16 5.97
CA ILE A 128 -4.57 -8.90 5.37
C ILE A 128 -3.04 -8.94 5.20
N VAL A 129 -2.57 -8.61 4.00
CA VAL A 129 -1.16 -8.52 3.64
C VAL A 129 -0.85 -7.07 3.25
N ILE A 130 0.11 -6.45 3.95
CA ILE A 130 0.57 -5.08 3.65
C ILE A 130 1.34 -5.10 2.33
N LYS A 131 1.04 -4.14 1.45
CA LYS A 131 1.74 -3.99 0.18
C LYS A 131 3.09 -3.33 0.43
N SER A 132 4.17 -4.01 0.07
CA SER A 132 5.47 -3.36 -0.05
C SER A 132 5.58 -2.71 -1.44
N PHE A 133 5.76 -1.39 -1.46
CA PHE A 133 6.02 -0.62 -2.69
C PHE A 133 7.46 -0.14 -2.79
N ALA A 134 8.26 -0.34 -1.74
CA ALA A 134 9.68 -0.05 -1.76
C ALA A 134 10.42 -1.34 -2.13
N ASP A 135 11.11 -1.32 -3.28
CA ASP A 135 12.19 -2.27 -3.51
C ASP A 135 13.21 -2.05 -2.40
N GLU A 136 13.36 -3.03 -1.52
CA GLU A 136 14.22 -2.98 -0.34
C GLU A 136 15.69 -3.19 -0.74
N ASP A 137 16.18 -2.35 -1.67
CA ASP A 137 17.57 -2.31 -2.13
C ASP A 137 18.34 -1.21 -1.37
N GLN A 138 18.16 -1.14 -0.05
CA GLN A 138 18.72 -0.05 0.78
C GLN A 138 20.26 -0.08 0.88
N THR A 139 20.91 -1.22 0.64
CA THR A 139 22.37 -1.32 0.63
C THR A 139 23.00 -0.83 -0.68
N ALA A 140 22.26 -0.92 -1.79
CA ALA A 140 22.72 -0.41 -3.08
C ALA A 140 22.62 1.12 -3.16
N GLY A 141 21.66 1.74 -2.45
CA GLY A 141 21.43 3.19 -2.47
C GLY A 141 22.59 4.03 -1.92
N ILE A 142 23.12 3.68 -0.74
CA ILE A 142 24.20 4.46 -0.10
C ILE A 142 25.52 4.35 -0.90
N LEU A 143 25.83 3.17 -1.40
CA LEU A 143 27.06 2.94 -2.17
C LEU A 143 26.99 3.60 -3.57
N LYS A 144 25.81 3.66 -4.19
CA LYS A 144 25.58 4.37 -5.47
C LYS A 144 25.66 5.90 -5.36
N MET A 145 25.59 6.47 -4.15
CA MET A 145 25.81 7.92 -3.94
C MET A 145 27.29 8.31 -3.97
N ILE A 146 28.20 7.34 -3.91
CA ILE A 146 29.62 7.59 -4.04
C ILE A 146 29.89 7.91 -5.52
N PRO A 147 30.38 9.12 -5.86
CA PRO A 147 30.48 9.59 -7.25
C PRO A 147 31.42 8.76 -8.13
N PHE A 148 32.24 7.90 -7.51
CA PHE A 148 33.16 6.98 -8.17
C PHE A 148 32.71 5.51 -8.11
N TRP A 149 31.52 5.18 -7.58
CA TRP A 149 31.04 3.81 -7.45
C TRP A 149 31.04 3.03 -8.77
N GLY A 150 30.67 3.69 -9.88
CA GLY A 150 30.74 3.08 -11.21
C GLY A 150 32.15 2.60 -11.60
N LEU A 151 33.20 3.28 -11.11
CA LEU A 151 34.59 2.87 -11.33
C LEU A 151 34.96 1.61 -10.53
N PHE A 152 34.39 1.40 -9.34
CA PHE A 152 34.61 0.19 -8.54
C PHE A 152 33.95 -1.04 -9.16
N GLN A 153 32.82 -0.86 -9.84
CA GLN A 153 32.15 -1.94 -10.56
C GLN A 153 32.87 -2.31 -11.86
N GLN A 154 33.33 -1.31 -12.62
CA GLN A 154 33.96 -1.54 -13.93
C GLN A 154 35.44 -1.92 -13.82
N TYR A 155 36.15 -1.38 -12.83
CA TYR A 155 37.61 -1.57 -12.64
C TYR A 155 37.95 -1.75 -11.15
N PRO A 156 37.74 -2.94 -10.58
CA PRO A 156 37.87 -3.17 -9.13
C PRO A 156 39.28 -2.88 -8.61
N ILE A 157 40.32 -3.19 -9.39
CA ILE A 157 41.72 -2.92 -9.01
C ILE A 157 42.00 -1.41 -9.00
N LEU A 158 41.53 -0.68 -10.01
CA LEU A 158 41.71 0.77 -10.09
C LEU A 158 40.96 1.48 -8.95
N GLY A 159 39.74 1.03 -8.62
CA GLY A 159 38.97 1.50 -7.48
C GLY A 159 39.71 1.31 -6.16
N LEU A 160 40.30 0.13 -5.92
CA LEU A 160 41.12 -0.13 -4.73
C LEU A 160 42.36 0.78 -4.66
N VAL A 161 43.03 1.04 -5.79
CA VAL A 161 44.18 1.96 -5.83
C VAL A 161 43.75 3.38 -5.48
N LEU A 162 42.62 3.87 -6.03
CA LEU A 162 42.10 5.19 -5.71
C LEU A 162 41.67 5.32 -4.24
N ALA A 163 41.04 4.29 -3.69
CA ALA A 163 40.69 4.24 -2.26
C ALA A 163 41.95 4.28 -1.38
N ALA A 164 42.98 3.52 -1.73
CA ALA A 164 44.26 3.52 -1.01
C ALA A 164 44.95 4.89 -1.08
N MET A 165 44.95 5.53 -2.25
CA MET A 165 45.51 6.88 -2.42
C MET A 165 44.74 7.93 -1.61
N ALA A 166 43.40 7.87 -1.59
CA ALA A 166 42.58 8.75 -0.77
C ALA A 166 42.87 8.55 0.73
N LEU A 167 43.04 7.30 1.17
CA LEU A 167 43.35 6.98 2.56
C LEU A 167 44.75 7.45 2.96
N ILE A 168 45.74 7.34 2.07
CA ILE A 168 47.09 7.89 2.27
C ILE A 168 47.07 9.42 2.32
N ALA A 169 46.26 10.06 1.47
CA ALA A 169 46.12 11.53 1.46
C ALA A 169 45.42 12.05 2.72
N LEU A 170 44.50 11.27 3.31
CA LEU A 170 43.79 11.58 4.55
C LEU A 170 44.51 11.09 5.81
N LEU A 171 45.62 10.36 5.67
CA LEU A 171 46.40 9.87 6.80
C LEU A 171 46.91 11.01 7.71
N PRO A 172 47.44 12.13 7.17
CA PRO A 172 47.90 13.24 8.00
C PRO A 172 46.77 13.89 8.82
N THR A 173 45.57 14.00 8.25
CA THR A 173 44.39 14.55 8.94
C THR A 173 43.87 13.59 10.01
N LEU A 174 43.88 12.28 9.76
CA LEU A 174 43.54 11.27 10.78
C LEU A 174 44.55 11.25 11.92
N ILE A 175 45.85 11.34 11.63
CA ILE A 175 46.90 11.41 12.65
C ILE A 175 46.75 12.69 13.47
N SER A 176 46.43 13.83 12.85
CA SER A 176 46.19 15.09 13.58
C SER A 176 44.98 15.06 14.51
N PHE A 177 44.00 14.20 14.23
CA PHE A 177 42.82 14.03 15.08
C PHE A 177 43.14 13.19 16.32
N ILE A 178 44.05 12.22 16.20
CA ILE A 178 44.46 11.32 17.28
C ILE A 178 45.59 11.94 18.13
N ASP A 179 46.52 12.67 17.50
CA ASP A 179 47.63 13.36 18.15
C ASP A 179 47.88 14.74 17.47
N PRO A 180 47.30 15.82 18.03
CA PRO A 180 47.46 17.16 17.49
C PRO A 180 48.87 17.76 17.72
N GLU A 181 49.67 17.24 18.66
CA GLU A 181 51.05 17.70 18.85
C GLU A 181 51.99 17.17 17.77
N PHE A 182 51.71 15.97 17.23
CA PHE A 182 52.49 15.37 16.15
C PHE A 182 52.51 16.25 14.88
N THR A 183 51.38 16.91 14.57
CA THR A 183 51.27 17.77 13.38
C THR A 183 52.08 19.05 13.52
N GLN A 184 52.15 19.63 14.73
CA GLN A 184 52.99 20.80 14.99
C GLN A 184 54.47 20.46 14.84
N ARG A 185 54.93 19.34 15.44
CA ARG A 185 56.31 18.86 15.29
C ARG A 185 56.68 18.54 13.84
N ALA A 186 55.75 17.98 13.06
CA ALA A 186 55.96 17.69 11.64
C ALA A 186 56.05 18.98 10.78
N LEU A 187 55.30 20.03 11.13
CA LEU A 187 55.36 21.32 10.45
C LEU A 187 56.63 22.09 10.79
N GLU A 188 57.04 22.12 12.05
CA GLU A 188 58.30 22.72 12.52
C GLU A 188 59.50 22.06 11.85
N THR A 189 59.52 20.72 11.77
CA THR A 189 60.59 19.97 11.09
C THR A 189 60.65 20.28 9.59
N ARG A 190 59.49 20.47 8.93
CA ARG A 190 59.44 20.88 7.51
C ARG A 190 59.90 22.31 7.28
N GLN A 191 59.61 23.23 8.20
CA GLN A 191 60.09 24.62 8.12
C GLN A 191 61.59 24.70 8.33
N LEU A 192 62.12 24.01 9.35
CA LEU A 192 63.56 23.91 9.59
C LEU A 192 64.32 23.34 8.38
N ALA A 193 63.82 22.26 7.78
CA ALA A 193 64.43 21.69 6.57
C ALA A 193 64.37 22.62 5.35
N LYS A 194 63.35 23.49 5.27
CA LYS A 194 63.20 24.47 4.18
C LYS A 194 64.14 25.65 4.37
N ASP A 195 64.30 26.12 5.60
CA ASP A 195 65.20 27.21 5.96
C ASP A 195 66.66 26.78 5.84
N GLU A 196 67.00 25.54 6.23
CA GLU A 196 68.33 24.96 6.03
C GLU A 196 68.69 24.83 4.53
N ASN A 197 67.74 24.40 3.69
CA ASN A 197 67.96 24.35 2.24
C ASN A 197 68.05 25.73 1.60
N LYS A 198 67.38 26.74 2.15
CA LYS A 198 67.49 28.13 1.68
C LYS A 198 68.84 28.74 2.09
N ALA A 199 69.33 28.42 3.30
CA ALA A 199 70.65 28.82 3.78
C ALA A 199 71.78 28.15 3.00
N LYS A 200 71.64 26.89 2.56
CA LYS A 200 72.60 26.21 1.68
C LYS A 200 72.60 26.73 0.23
N ARG A 201 71.62 27.54 -0.16
CA ARG A 201 71.46 28.11 -1.51
C ARG A 201 71.77 29.61 -1.59
N ALA A 202 72.03 30.26 -0.46
CA ALA A 202 72.49 31.64 -0.36
C ALA A 202 74.02 31.67 -0.21
#